data_AF-A0A7C8R5I6-F1
#
_entry.id   AF-A0A7C8R5I6-F1
#
_cell.length_a   1.000
_cell.length_b   1.000
_cell.length_c   1.000
_cell.angle_alpha   90.00
_cell.angle_beta   90.00
_cell.angle_gamma   90.00
#
_symmetry.space_group_name_H-M   'P 1'
#
loop_
_entity.id
_entity.type
_entity.pdbx_description
1 polymer ?
#
loop_
_entity_poly.entity_id
_entity_poly.type
_entity_poly.pdbx_seq_one_letter_code
_entity_poly.pdbx_strand_id
1 'polypeptide(L)'
;MSLFTRSLLRATTRPTFYPTTATTFTKTTGITSLFARYLSDSTRAAIDNAVATSPVVLFMKGTPEFPQCGFSRASIQVLGLQGVDPQKFTAFNVLEDDELRQGIKEYSSWPTIPQLYVNKEFVGGCDILMSMHSSGELSELFEKAGVLAPGDEAEPTTSSSSSSESAEKKDSTKTE
;
A
#
# COMPACT_ATOMS: atom_id res chain seq x y z
N MET A 1 41.51 27.81 -60.06
CA MET A 1 42.05 26.69 -59.27
C MET A 1 40.88 25.81 -58.83
N SER A 2 40.89 24.54 -59.27
CA SER A 2 40.26 23.32 -58.71
C SER A 2 38.96 23.45 -57.90
N LEU A 3 37.80 23.03 -58.43
CA LEU A 3 37.22 21.68 -58.27
C LEU A 3 37.16 21.21 -56.81
N PHE A 4 35.97 21.27 -56.20
CA PHE A 4 35.60 20.36 -55.11
C PHE A 4 34.39 19.52 -55.48
N THR A 5 34.60 18.24 -55.27
CA THR A 5 33.93 17.07 -55.81
C THR A 5 32.76 16.63 -54.95
N ARG A 6 31.81 15.97 -55.60
CA ARG A 6 30.65 15.26 -55.04
C ARG A 6 31.05 14.32 -53.90
N SER A 7 30.22 14.21 -52.87
CA SER A 7 30.08 12.94 -52.14
C SER A 7 28.64 12.73 -51.65
N LEU A 8 27.98 11.78 -52.29
CA LEU A 8 26.68 11.23 -51.93
C LEU A 8 26.90 10.23 -50.80
N LEU A 9 26.50 10.56 -49.57
CA LEU A 9 26.42 9.56 -48.52
C LEU A 9 25.09 8.80 -48.62
N ARG A 10 25.24 7.57 -49.09
CA ARG A 10 24.27 6.48 -49.23
C ARG A 10 23.68 6.12 -47.86
N ALA A 11 22.37 6.32 -47.70
CA ALA A 11 21.60 5.78 -46.57
C ALA A 11 21.55 4.24 -46.68
N THR A 12 22.08 3.54 -45.68
CA THR A 12 21.93 2.09 -45.56
C THR A 12 20.86 1.79 -44.51
N THR A 13 19.64 1.52 -44.97
CA THR A 13 18.60 0.92 -44.12
C THR A 13 18.88 -0.57 -43.98
N ARG A 14 19.30 -1.00 -42.79
CA ARG A 14 19.26 -2.41 -42.39
C ARG A 14 17.90 -2.67 -41.73
N PRO A 15 16.99 -3.47 -42.32
CA PRO A 15 15.90 -4.04 -41.55
C PRO A 15 16.46 -5.20 -40.72
N THR A 16 16.45 -5.02 -39.40
CA THR A 16 16.76 -6.06 -38.42
C THR A 16 15.62 -7.08 -38.43
N PHE A 17 15.87 -8.25 -38.98
CA PHE A 17 14.99 -9.42 -38.91
C PHE A 17 15.02 -9.93 -37.46
N TYR A 18 13.94 -9.74 -36.71
CA TYR A 18 13.78 -10.34 -35.39
C TYR A 18 13.14 -11.73 -35.56
N PRO A 19 13.79 -12.82 -35.10
CA PRO A 19 13.14 -14.13 -35.06
C PRO A 19 12.12 -14.17 -33.92
N THR A 20 10.86 -14.41 -34.26
CA THR A 20 9.79 -14.76 -33.32
C THR A 20 10.05 -16.16 -32.77
N THR A 21 10.66 -16.27 -31.59
CA THR A 21 10.68 -17.54 -30.85
C THR A 21 9.38 -17.68 -30.06
N ALA A 22 8.46 -18.48 -30.59
CA ALA A 22 7.27 -18.94 -29.87
C ALA A 22 7.70 -19.77 -28.64
N THR A 23 7.57 -19.18 -27.45
CA THR A 23 7.73 -19.88 -26.17
C THR A 23 6.39 -20.50 -25.81
N THR A 24 6.25 -21.80 -26.06
CA THR A 24 5.13 -22.60 -25.55
C THR A 24 5.26 -22.69 -24.03
N PHE A 25 4.47 -21.88 -23.32
CA PHE A 25 4.33 -21.90 -21.87
C PHE A 25 3.70 -23.23 -21.44
N THR A 26 4.53 -24.21 -21.10
CA THR A 26 4.07 -25.42 -20.42
C THR A 26 3.65 -25.02 -19.00
N LYS A 27 2.36 -25.20 -18.74
CA LYS A 27 1.67 -24.98 -17.48
C LYS A 27 2.33 -25.83 -16.39
N THR A 28 3.32 -25.28 -15.69
CA THR A 28 3.84 -25.84 -14.44
C THR A 28 2.67 -25.87 -13.45
N THR A 29 2.15 -27.06 -13.21
CA THR A 29 1.30 -27.35 -12.04
C THR A 29 2.09 -26.97 -10.80
N GLY A 30 1.78 -25.77 -10.31
CA GLY A 30 2.21 -25.30 -9.00
C GLY A 30 1.81 -26.34 -7.96
N ILE A 31 2.82 -26.90 -7.32
CA ILE A 31 2.72 -27.53 -6.01
C ILE A 31 2.13 -26.46 -5.09
N THR A 32 0.81 -26.46 -4.95
CA THR A 32 0.09 -25.65 -3.99
C THR A 32 0.58 -26.02 -2.60
N SER A 33 0.96 -24.98 -1.86
CA SER A 33 1.41 -24.97 -0.46
C SER A 33 1.00 -26.20 0.36
N LEU A 34 1.91 -27.15 0.55
CA LEU A 34 1.80 -28.20 1.57
C LEU A 34 2.22 -27.69 2.97
N PHE A 35 2.39 -26.37 3.12
CA PHE A 35 2.77 -25.72 4.37
C PHE A 35 1.74 -24.67 4.82
N ALA A 36 0.45 -24.84 4.47
CA ALA A 36 -0.59 -24.24 5.31
C ALA A 36 -0.58 -24.99 6.64
N ARG A 37 0.17 -24.48 7.61
CA ARG A 37 -0.02 -24.91 9.00
C ARG A 37 -1.46 -24.54 9.34
N TYR A 38 -2.16 -25.45 10.01
CA TYR A 38 -3.50 -25.15 10.46
C TYR A 38 -3.35 -24.22 11.67
N LEU A 39 -4.00 -23.06 11.63
CA LEU A 39 -4.07 -22.15 12.77
C LEU A 39 -4.54 -22.93 14.01
N SER A 40 -3.79 -22.87 15.10
CA SER A 40 -4.18 -23.55 16.34
C SER A 40 -5.46 -22.93 16.92
N ASP A 41 -6.29 -23.73 17.60
CA ASP A 41 -7.54 -23.24 18.20
C ASP A 41 -7.28 -22.12 19.22
N SER A 42 -6.17 -22.21 19.97
CA SER A 42 -5.76 -21.17 20.92
C SER A 42 -5.35 -19.87 20.23
N THR A 43 -4.59 -19.93 19.13
CA THR A 43 -4.18 -18.73 18.38
C THR A 43 -5.39 -18.09 17.71
N ARG A 44 -6.32 -18.89 17.17
CA ARG A 44 -7.57 -18.39 16.61
C ARG A 44 -8.39 -17.63 17.65
N ALA A 45 -8.58 -18.21 18.84
CA ALA A 45 -9.30 -17.56 19.93
C ALA A 45 -8.61 -16.25 20.38
N ALA A 46 -7.26 -16.22 20.42
CA ALA A 46 -6.52 -15.01 20.74
C ALA A 46 -6.76 -13.89 19.71
N ILE A 47 -6.75 -14.23 18.41
CA ILE A 47 -7.04 -13.28 17.33
C ILE A 47 -8.50 -12.81 17.39
N ASP A 48 -9.45 -13.71 17.63
CA ASP A 48 -10.88 -13.37 17.79
C ASP A 48 -11.10 -12.36 18.93
N ASN A 49 -10.40 -12.55 20.06
CA ASN A 49 -10.43 -11.60 21.17
C ASN A 49 -9.77 -10.27 20.81
N ALA A 50 -8.64 -10.30 20.08
CA ALA A 50 -7.93 -9.11 19.65
C ALA A 50 -8.80 -8.24 18.72
N VAL A 51 -9.45 -8.83 17.71
CA VAL A 51 -10.35 -8.09 16.80
C VAL A 51 -11.64 -7.64 17.48
N ALA A 52 -12.01 -8.25 18.61
CA ALA A 52 -13.17 -7.85 19.41
C ALA A 52 -12.86 -6.73 20.43
N THR A 53 -11.59 -6.38 20.63
CA THR A 53 -11.18 -5.40 21.65
C THR A 53 -11.69 -3.99 21.33
N SER A 54 -11.65 -3.61 20.05
CA SER A 54 -12.01 -2.28 19.58
C SER A 54 -12.73 -2.35 18.23
N PRO A 55 -13.57 -1.34 17.88
CA PRO A 55 -14.20 -1.28 16.57
C PRO A 55 -13.19 -1.25 15.42
N VAL A 56 -12.07 -0.53 15.56
CA VAL A 56 -11.01 -0.49 14.56
C VAL A 56 -9.76 -1.13 15.13
N VAL A 57 -9.30 -2.20 14.49
CA VAL A 57 -8.13 -2.96 14.92
C VAL A 57 -7.13 -3.07 13.78
N LEU A 58 -5.86 -2.73 14.05
CA LEU A 58 -4.79 -2.82 13.07
C LEU A 58 -3.68 -3.74 13.56
N PHE A 59 -3.43 -4.83 12.83
CA PHE A 59 -2.23 -5.64 13.02
C PHE A 59 -1.09 -5.03 12.20
N MET A 60 -0.02 -4.59 12.86
CA MET A 60 1.06 -3.85 12.22
C MET A 60 2.45 -4.27 12.74
N LYS A 61 3.50 -3.81 12.06
CA LYS A 61 4.89 -4.01 12.48
C LYS A 61 5.37 -2.78 13.26
N GLY A 62 5.63 -2.96 14.55
CA GLY A 62 5.86 -1.86 15.50
C GLY A 62 4.56 -1.37 16.13
N THR A 63 4.61 -0.18 16.72
CA THR A 63 3.43 0.48 17.33
C THR A 63 3.02 1.72 16.53
N PRO A 64 1.85 2.32 16.77
CA PRO A 64 1.46 3.58 16.14
C PRO A 64 2.47 4.71 16.36
N GLU A 65 3.10 4.76 17.53
CA GLU A 65 4.12 5.75 17.90
C GLU A 65 5.47 5.44 17.24
N PHE A 66 5.82 4.16 17.14
CA PHE A 66 7.10 3.68 16.60
C PHE A 66 6.88 2.61 15.51
N PRO A 67 6.41 2.99 14.30
CA PRO A 67 6.19 2.04 13.22
C PRO A 67 7.52 1.57 12.64
N GLN A 68 7.70 0.24 12.54
CA GLN A 68 8.95 -0.40 12.08
C GLN A 68 8.90 -0.86 10.62
N CYS A 69 7.86 -0.47 9.88
CA CYS A 69 7.70 -0.79 8.46
C CYS A 69 7.02 0.36 7.73
N GLY A 70 7.47 0.68 6.52
CA GLY A 70 6.91 1.75 5.69
C GLY A 70 5.41 1.60 5.44
N PHE A 71 4.94 0.38 5.15
CA PHE A 71 3.51 0.10 4.97
C PHE A 71 2.71 0.29 6.25
N SER A 72 3.23 -0.15 7.39
CA SER A 72 2.61 0.05 8.71
C SER A 72 2.49 1.54 9.06
N ARG A 73 3.55 2.32 8.79
CA ARG A 73 3.53 3.78 8.96
C ARG A 73 2.48 4.43 8.05
N ALA A 74 2.41 4.00 6.79
CA ALA A 74 1.46 4.56 5.83
C ALA A 74 0.00 4.26 6.23
N SER A 75 -0.30 3.04 6.70
CA SER A 75 -1.64 2.72 7.21
C SER A 75 -2.05 3.57 8.42
N ILE A 76 -1.15 3.79 9.39
CA ILE A 76 -1.43 4.69 10.53
C ILE A 76 -1.70 6.12 10.06
N GLN A 77 -0.92 6.62 9.08
CA GLN A 77 -1.14 7.95 8.53
C GLN A 77 -2.51 8.09 7.88
N VAL A 78 -2.94 7.10 7.08
CA VAL A 78 -4.28 7.11 6.47
C VAL A 78 -5.37 7.10 7.55
N LEU A 79 -5.27 6.24 8.56
CA LEU A 79 -6.25 6.20 9.65
C LEU A 79 -6.34 7.54 10.41
N GLY A 80 -5.20 8.20 10.61
CA GLY A 80 -5.15 9.54 11.21
C GLY A 80 -5.80 10.61 10.33
N LEU A 81 -5.53 10.60 9.01
CA LEU A 81 -6.17 11.52 8.05
C LEU A 81 -7.69 11.32 7.96
N GLN A 82 -8.15 10.10 8.21
CA GLN A 82 -9.57 9.76 8.23
C GLN A 82 -10.26 10.16 9.53
N GLY A 83 -9.52 10.61 10.56
CA GLY A 83 -10.11 11.08 11.82
C GLY A 83 -10.68 9.96 12.68
N VAL A 84 -10.11 8.75 12.61
CA VAL A 84 -10.51 7.65 13.49
C VAL A 84 -10.27 8.02 14.95
N ASP A 85 -11.27 7.82 15.80
CA ASP A 85 -11.19 8.12 17.24
C ASP A 85 -10.10 7.24 17.90
N PRO A 86 -9.08 7.84 18.56
CA PRO A 86 -8.06 7.09 19.28
C PRO A 86 -8.61 6.14 20.35
N GLN A 87 -9.80 6.42 20.92
CA GLN A 87 -10.44 5.54 21.91
C GLN A 87 -11.06 4.28 21.30
N LYS A 88 -11.38 4.32 19.99
CA LYS A 88 -11.99 3.21 19.25
C LYS A 88 -10.99 2.47 18.36
N PHE A 89 -9.72 2.87 18.44
CA PHE A 89 -8.62 2.32 17.68
C PHE A 89 -7.69 1.51 18.58
N THR A 90 -7.27 0.34 18.11
CA THR A 90 -6.23 -0.44 18.77
C THR A 90 -5.29 -1.04 17.74
N ALA A 91 -4.00 -0.97 18.01
CA ALA A 91 -2.98 -1.58 17.18
C ALA A 91 -2.27 -2.71 17.94
N PHE A 92 -2.02 -3.81 17.24
CA PHE A 92 -1.26 -4.94 17.76
C PHE A 92 0.06 -5.08 17.00
N ASN A 93 1.16 -5.11 17.75
CA ASN A 93 2.50 -5.26 17.20
C ASN A 93 2.81 -6.75 16.94
N VAL A 94 2.79 -7.16 15.68
CA VAL A 94 3.06 -8.55 15.29
C VAL A 94 4.55 -8.92 15.33
N LEU A 95 5.45 -7.98 15.69
CA LEU A 95 6.88 -8.29 15.82
C LEU A 95 7.24 -8.87 17.19
N GLU A 96 6.36 -8.72 18.19
CA GLU A 96 6.57 -9.23 19.55
C GLU A 96 6.11 -10.67 19.72
N ASP A 97 5.22 -11.14 18.85
CA ASP A 97 4.64 -12.48 18.88
C ASP A 97 4.64 -13.11 17.48
N ASP A 98 5.51 -14.10 17.27
CA ASP A 98 5.62 -14.83 16.01
C ASP A 98 4.40 -15.72 15.73
N GLU A 99 3.72 -16.24 16.76
CA GLU A 99 2.49 -17.02 16.59
C GLU A 99 1.36 -16.11 16.09
N LEU A 100 1.20 -14.93 16.68
CA LEU A 100 0.25 -13.93 16.20
C LEU A 100 0.57 -13.51 14.75
N ARG A 101 1.85 -13.31 14.44
CA ARG A 101 2.31 -12.88 13.12
C ARG A 101 2.00 -13.86 12.00
N GLN A 102 2.17 -15.16 12.26
CA GLN A 102 1.79 -16.18 11.28
C GLN A 102 0.29 -16.41 11.32
N GLY A 103 -0.29 -16.45 12.52
CA GLY A 103 -1.68 -16.75 12.73
C GLY A 103 -2.62 -15.77 12.06
N ILE A 104 -2.32 -14.47 12.11
CA ILE A 104 -3.16 -13.45 11.46
C ILE A 104 -3.17 -13.59 9.93
N LYS A 105 -2.07 -14.05 9.32
CA LYS A 105 -2.03 -14.28 7.86
C LYS A 105 -2.93 -15.43 7.46
N GLU A 106 -2.93 -16.50 8.26
CA GLU A 106 -3.78 -17.67 8.05
C GLU A 106 -5.25 -17.35 8.35
N TYR A 107 -5.52 -16.61 9.44
CA TYR A 107 -6.86 -16.21 9.86
C TYR A 107 -7.58 -15.38 8.79
N SER A 108 -6.92 -14.35 8.25
CA SER A 108 -7.46 -13.49 7.20
C SER A 108 -7.35 -14.08 5.80
N SER A 109 -6.66 -15.22 5.65
CA SER A 109 -6.20 -15.73 4.35
C SER A 109 -5.46 -14.68 3.52
N TRP A 110 -4.67 -13.83 4.20
CA TRP A 110 -3.99 -12.67 3.61
C TRP A 110 -2.49 -12.64 3.95
N PRO A 111 -1.58 -12.62 2.95
CA PRO A 111 -0.16 -12.88 3.20
C PRO A 111 0.62 -11.67 3.75
N THR A 112 0.07 -10.45 3.66
CA THR A 112 0.81 -9.22 3.99
C THR A 112 0.36 -8.58 5.30
N ILE A 113 1.26 -7.78 5.89
CA ILE A 113 1.06 -6.95 7.08
C ILE A 113 1.48 -5.53 6.67
N PRO A 114 0.73 -4.47 7.02
CA PRO A 114 -0.37 -4.42 7.99
C PRO A 114 -1.72 -4.96 7.48
N GLN A 115 -2.63 -5.29 8.41
CA GLN A 115 -4.01 -5.73 8.14
C GLN A 115 -5.01 -4.98 9.03
N LEU A 116 -6.04 -4.39 8.42
CA LEU A 116 -7.10 -3.64 9.11
C LEU A 116 -8.37 -4.47 9.27
N TYR A 117 -8.94 -4.38 10.45
CA TYR A 117 -10.24 -4.89 10.82
C TYR A 117 -11.15 -3.76 11.28
N VAL A 118 -12.41 -3.81 10.85
CA VAL A 118 -13.47 -2.91 11.33
C VAL A 118 -14.66 -3.75 11.75
N ASN A 119 -15.10 -3.60 13.00
CA ASN A 119 -16.20 -4.39 13.59
C ASN A 119 -16.03 -5.90 13.40
N LYS A 120 -14.80 -6.40 13.59
CA LYS A 120 -14.39 -7.81 13.39
C LYS A 120 -14.39 -8.30 11.93
N GLU A 121 -14.70 -7.44 10.97
CA GLU A 121 -14.60 -7.76 9.55
C GLU A 121 -13.25 -7.33 9.00
N PHE A 122 -12.62 -8.22 8.20
CA PHE A 122 -11.37 -7.92 7.52
C PHE A 122 -11.62 -6.95 6.37
N VAL A 123 -10.97 -5.79 6.41
CA VAL A 123 -11.08 -4.77 5.34
C VAL A 123 -10.01 -4.97 4.28
N GLY A 124 -8.76 -5.15 4.69
CA GLY A 124 -7.65 -5.29 3.75
C GLY A 124 -6.27 -4.98 4.33
N GLY A 125 -5.27 -5.08 3.47
CA GLY A 125 -3.90 -4.62 3.75
C GLY A 125 -3.65 -3.17 3.33
N CYS A 126 -2.40 -2.71 3.46
CA CYS A 126 -2.02 -1.31 3.18
C CYS A 126 -2.47 -0.81 1.80
N ASP A 127 -2.26 -1.58 0.73
CA ASP A 127 -2.56 -1.13 -0.64
C ASP A 127 -4.07 -0.90 -0.86
N ILE A 128 -4.90 -1.75 -0.25
CA ILE A 128 -6.36 -1.63 -0.28
C ILE A 128 -6.78 -0.37 0.49
N LEU A 129 -6.20 -0.12 1.67
CA LEU A 129 -6.49 1.11 2.43
C LEU A 129 -6.15 2.37 1.65
N MET A 130 -5.02 2.39 0.94
CA MET A 130 -4.63 3.52 0.10
C MET A 130 -5.63 3.72 -1.05
N SER A 131 -6.07 2.63 -1.67
CA SER A 131 -7.08 2.66 -2.73
C SER A 131 -8.42 3.18 -2.23
N MET A 132 -8.93 2.64 -1.12
CA MET A 132 -10.21 3.03 -0.52
C MET A 132 -10.19 4.47 0.02
N HIS A 133 -9.04 4.92 0.54
CA HIS A 133 -8.86 6.31 0.93
C HIS A 133 -8.94 7.24 -0.28
N SER A 134 -8.31 6.85 -1.41
CA SER A 134 -8.33 7.64 -2.64
C SER A 134 -9.71 7.66 -3.31
N SER A 135 -10.49 6.58 -3.20
CA SER A 135 -11.86 6.53 -3.74
C SER A 135 -12.91 7.16 -2.82
N GLY A 136 -12.59 7.39 -1.54
CA GLY A 136 -13.53 7.88 -0.52
C GLY A 136 -14.34 6.78 0.18
N GLU A 137 -14.29 5.54 -0.31
CA GLU A 137 -14.99 4.39 0.28
C GLU A 137 -14.58 4.12 1.74
N LEU A 138 -13.33 4.47 2.10
CA LEU A 138 -12.84 4.29 3.47
C LEU A 138 -13.56 5.23 4.46
N SER A 139 -13.82 6.47 4.05
CA SER A 139 -14.53 7.45 4.88
C SER A 139 -15.95 6.97 5.13
N GLU A 140 -16.66 6.56 4.09
CA GLU A 140 -18.03 6.03 4.18
C GLU A 140 -18.11 4.81 5.10
N LEU A 141 -17.12 3.92 5.03
CA LEU A 141 -17.02 2.76 5.90
C LEU A 141 -16.91 3.16 7.38
N PHE A 142 -16.06 4.14 7.70
CA PHE A 142 -15.88 4.60 9.08
C PHE A 142 -17.05 5.41 9.62
N GLU A 143 -17.70 6.22 8.78
CA GLU A 143 -18.95 6.91 9.13
C GLU A 143 -20.04 5.91 9.47
N LYS A 144 -20.24 4.90 8.61
CA LYS A 144 -21.22 3.83 8.83
C LYS A 144 -20.91 3.01 10.09
N ALA A 145 -19.63 2.81 10.38
CA ALA A 145 -19.19 2.13 11.60
C ALA A 145 -19.27 3.01 12.87
N GLY A 146 -19.45 4.32 12.74
CA GLY A 146 -19.51 5.27 13.86
C GLY A 146 -18.19 5.39 14.63
N VAL A 147 -17.05 5.24 13.95
CA VAL A 147 -15.72 5.17 14.58
C VAL A 147 -14.91 6.47 14.49
N LEU A 148 -15.47 7.49 13.84
CA LEU A 148 -14.86 8.81 13.73
C LEU A 148 -14.93 9.56 15.06
N ALA A 149 -13.93 10.41 15.30
CA ALA A 149 -13.94 11.33 16.43
C ALA A 149 -15.09 12.35 16.27
N PRO A 150 -15.78 12.74 17.36
CA PRO A 150 -16.76 13.82 17.30
C PRO A 150 -16.04 15.11 16.88
N GLY A 151 -16.33 15.59 15.68
CA GLY A 151 -15.74 16.81 15.15
C GLY A 151 -16.35 18.04 15.81
N ASP A 152 -15.49 18.90 16.36
CA ASP A 152 -15.67 20.33 16.14
C ASP A 152 -15.34 20.56 14.67
N GLU A 153 -16.36 20.84 13.86
CA GLU A 153 -16.32 21.04 12.42
C GLU A 153 -15.13 21.92 11.98
N ALA A 154 -14.17 21.33 11.27
CA ALA A 154 -13.15 22.04 10.51
C ALA A 154 -13.10 21.48 9.09
N GLU A 155 -13.98 22.04 8.25
CA GLU A 155 -13.97 22.18 6.78
C GLU A 155 -13.30 21.10 5.90
N PRO A 156 -14.02 20.54 4.90
CA PRO A 156 -13.46 19.61 3.93
C PRO A 156 -12.59 20.34 2.91
N THR A 157 -11.27 20.13 2.95
CA THR A 157 -10.37 20.55 1.87
C THR A 157 -10.65 19.73 0.63
N THR A 158 -11.41 20.32 -0.29
CA THR A 158 -11.53 19.89 -1.68
C THR A 158 -10.15 20.00 -2.35
N SER A 159 -9.51 18.87 -2.69
CA SER A 159 -8.29 18.87 -3.50
C SER A 159 -8.48 18.03 -4.76
N SER A 160 -8.99 18.67 -5.80
CA SER A 160 -8.81 18.25 -7.19
C SER A 160 -7.34 18.44 -7.61
N SER A 161 -6.82 17.41 -8.28
CA SER A 161 -5.51 17.32 -8.94
C SER A 161 -5.20 18.42 -9.96
N SER A 162 -3.94 18.89 -10.03
CA SER A 162 -3.20 18.99 -11.31
C SER A 162 -1.69 19.11 -11.10
N SER A 163 -0.97 18.27 -11.83
CA SER A 163 0.48 18.09 -11.91
C SER A 163 1.17 19.12 -12.82
N SER A 164 2.46 19.40 -12.58
CA SER A 164 3.60 19.58 -13.53
C SER A 164 4.67 20.49 -12.89
N GLU A 165 5.89 20.04 -12.58
CA GLU A 165 7.03 19.66 -13.45
C GLU A 165 7.87 20.88 -13.91
N SER A 166 9.08 20.96 -13.30
CA SER A 166 10.39 21.42 -13.84
C SER A 166 10.62 22.84 -14.38
N ALA A 167 11.63 23.55 -13.83
CA ALA A 167 12.87 23.92 -14.55
C ALA A 167 13.82 24.82 -13.74
N GLU A 168 15.10 24.45 -13.78
CA GLU A 168 16.28 25.13 -13.25
C GLU A 168 16.74 26.29 -14.17
N LYS A 169 17.19 27.43 -13.62
CA LYS A 169 18.25 28.25 -14.24
C LYS A 169 18.94 29.22 -13.27
N LYS A 170 20.27 29.09 -13.19
CA LYS A 170 21.25 30.09 -12.72
C LYS A 170 21.01 31.45 -13.36
N ASP A 171 21.16 32.54 -12.59
CA ASP A 171 21.93 33.69 -13.06
C ASP A 171 22.49 34.52 -11.90
N SER A 172 23.74 34.93 -12.10
CA SER A 172 24.54 35.78 -11.21
C SER A 172 24.40 37.24 -11.67
N THR A 173 24.11 38.20 -10.79
CA THR A 173 24.41 39.66 -10.97
C THR A 173 24.22 40.33 -9.59
N LYS A 174 25.27 40.74 -8.85
CA LYS A 174 25.98 42.04 -8.82
C LYS A 174 25.08 43.27 -8.51
N THR A 175 25.62 44.18 -7.69
CA THR A 175 25.14 45.53 -7.27
C THR A 175 24.55 45.48 -5.84
N GLU A 176 25.03 46.19 -4.83
CA GLU A 176 25.84 47.42 -4.74
C GLU A 176 26.78 47.36 -3.53
#